data_AF-A0A179VBT3-F1
#
_entry.id   AF-A0A179VBT3-F1
#
_cell.length_a   1.000
_cell.length_b   1.000
_cell.length_c   1.000
_cell.angle_alpha   90.00
_cell.angle_beta   90.00
_cell.angle_gamma   90.00
#
_symmetry.space_group_name_H-M   'P 1'
#
loop_
_entity.id
_entity.type
_entity.pdbx_description
1 polymer ?
#
loop_
_entity_poly.entity_id
_entity_poly.type
_entity_poly.pdbx_seq_one_letter_code
_entity_poly.pdbx_strand_id
1 'polypeptide(L)'
;MSTNRALHTLISVTSAALAIVLAGCAPGPGWTDQGSDIVSELKIDIPENATNIVGNTDSGVRFLMPNDKWRDYITEYYPGKALTPFPITSDLDGSVPATCIPAYRSGVKLTTWVAGEDIQYRDTGRQKRRSVFVTPDCEPDKAYVQWTLK
;
A
#
# COMPACT_ATOMS: atom_id res chain seq x y z
N MET A 1 17.07 -71.12 -26.92
CA MET A 1 15.72 -71.24 -27.53
C MET A 1 14.75 -70.63 -26.54
N SER A 2 14.28 -69.40 -26.78
CA SER A 2 13.01 -69.10 -27.48
C SER A 2 11.81 -69.59 -26.65
N THR A 3 10.81 -68.81 -26.23
CA THR A 3 10.34 -67.49 -26.67
C THR A 3 9.26 -66.99 -25.71
N ASN A 4 9.24 -65.67 -25.50
CA ASN A 4 8.11 -64.74 -25.24
C ASN A 4 6.68 -65.29 -25.12
N ARG A 5 5.94 -64.74 -24.15
CA ARG A 5 4.69 -64.00 -24.47
C ARG A 5 4.35 -62.97 -23.39
N ALA A 6 4.16 -61.75 -23.88
CA ALA A 6 3.78 -60.56 -23.16
C ALA A 6 2.33 -60.63 -22.66
N LEU A 7 2.06 -59.97 -21.53
CA LEU A 7 0.77 -59.34 -21.29
C LEU A 7 1.04 -57.92 -20.78
N HIS A 8 0.67 -56.95 -21.60
CA HIS A 8 0.67 -55.54 -21.27
C HIS A 8 -0.39 -55.25 -20.21
N THR A 9 -0.05 -54.50 -19.17
CA THR A 9 -1.04 -53.76 -18.39
C THR A 9 -0.51 -52.34 -18.19
N LEU A 10 -1.15 -51.42 -18.92
CA LEU A 10 -1.01 -49.98 -18.80
C LEU A 10 -1.63 -49.52 -17.47
N ILE A 11 -0.88 -48.84 -16.61
CA ILE A 11 -1.46 -47.96 -15.58
C ILE A 11 -0.67 -46.65 -15.56
N SER A 12 -1.27 -45.69 -16.27
CA SER A 12 -1.45 -44.27 -15.99
C SER A 12 -0.42 -43.48 -15.17
N VAL A 13 0.11 -42.46 -15.86
CA VAL A 13 0.81 -41.27 -15.38
C VAL A 13 -0.03 -40.49 -14.35
N THR A 14 0.60 -40.06 -13.26
CA THR A 14 0.24 -38.82 -12.57
C THR A 14 1.52 -38.04 -12.26
N SER A 15 1.88 -37.16 -13.18
CA SER A 15 2.78 -36.05 -12.91
C SER A 15 2.17 -35.19 -11.81
N ALA A 16 2.74 -35.22 -10.61
CA ALA A 16 2.45 -34.21 -9.60
C ALA A 16 3.07 -32.89 -10.07
N ALA A 17 2.33 -32.13 -10.87
CA ALA A 17 2.59 -30.72 -11.08
C ALA A 17 2.40 -30.04 -9.73
N LEU A 18 3.52 -29.70 -9.09
CA LEU A 18 3.54 -28.87 -7.90
C LEU A 18 3.03 -27.50 -8.32
N ALA A 19 1.73 -27.27 -8.15
CA ALA A 19 1.12 -25.97 -8.30
C ALA A 19 1.74 -25.07 -7.22
N ILE A 20 2.70 -24.25 -7.63
CA ILE A 20 3.17 -23.12 -6.84
C ILE A 20 1.97 -22.19 -6.75
N VAL A 21 1.20 -22.34 -5.67
CA VAL A 21 0.25 -21.32 -5.25
C VAL A 21 1.12 -20.14 -4.83
N LEU A 22 1.41 -19.25 -5.78
CA LEU A 22 1.72 -17.87 -5.47
C LEU A 22 0.47 -17.36 -4.76
N ALA A 23 0.45 -17.53 -3.44
CA ALA A 23 -0.43 -16.80 -2.57
C ALA A 23 -0.06 -15.35 -2.78
N GLY A 24 -0.75 -14.69 -3.71
CA GLY A 24 -0.82 -13.24 -3.73
C GLY A 24 -1.26 -12.85 -2.34
N CYS A 25 -0.36 -12.25 -1.58
CA CYS A 25 -0.70 -11.46 -0.41
C CYS A 25 -1.48 -10.26 -0.92
N ALA A 26 -2.74 -10.48 -1.29
CA ALA A 26 -3.70 -9.40 -1.36
C ALA A 26 -3.98 -9.02 0.11
N PRO A 27 -3.70 -7.78 0.55
CA PRO A 27 -4.04 -7.34 1.89
C PRO A 27 -5.57 -7.28 2.00
N GLY A 28 -6.16 -8.40 2.42
CA GLY A 28 -7.58 -8.51 2.73
C GLY A 28 -7.91 -7.83 4.07
N PRO A 29 -9.20 -7.53 4.34
CA PRO A 29 -9.62 -6.88 5.57
C PRO A 29 -9.34 -7.79 6.77
N GLY A 30 -8.33 -7.45 7.57
CA GLY A 30 -7.92 -8.28 8.72
C GLY A 30 -6.45 -8.14 9.14
N TRP A 31 -5.71 -7.15 8.62
CA TRP A 31 -4.30 -6.96 8.95
C TRP A 31 -4.14 -6.31 10.33
N THR A 32 -4.22 -7.21 11.31
CA THR A 32 -3.54 -7.24 12.62
C THR A 32 -3.84 -6.12 13.62
N ASP A 33 -4.86 -6.36 14.44
CA ASP A 33 -5.02 -5.71 15.76
C ASP A 33 -3.93 -6.13 16.79
N GLN A 34 -2.88 -6.83 16.33
CA GLN A 34 -1.84 -7.45 17.17
C GLN A 34 -0.63 -6.54 17.43
N GLY A 35 -0.39 -5.52 16.60
CA GLY A 35 0.72 -4.58 16.79
C GLY A 35 0.29 -3.30 17.50
N SER A 36 1.16 -2.76 18.35
CA SER A 36 0.92 -1.51 19.08
C SER A 36 1.51 -0.27 18.41
N ASP A 37 2.28 -0.44 17.34
CA ASP A 37 2.82 0.66 16.56
C ASP A 37 1.78 1.27 15.61
N ILE A 38 2.06 2.48 15.11
CA ILE A 38 1.13 3.23 14.27
C ILE A 38 0.85 2.58 12.89
N VAL A 39 1.80 1.82 12.34
CA VAL A 39 1.64 1.12 11.05
C VAL A 39 0.65 -0.03 11.21
N SER A 40 0.81 -0.79 12.30
CA SER A 40 -0.13 -1.83 12.72
C SER A 40 -1.53 -1.25 12.99
N GLU A 41 -1.63 -0.13 13.71
CA GLU A 41 -2.92 0.54 13.96
C GLU A 41 -3.60 1.03 12.67
N LEU A 42 -2.82 1.46 11.69
CA LEU A 42 -3.29 1.86 10.37
C LEU A 42 -3.70 0.67 9.49
N LYS A 43 -3.32 -0.57 9.86
CA LYS A 43 -3.56 -1.78 9.06
C LYS A 43 -3.01 -1.63 7.64
N ILE A 44 -1.77 -1.14 7.54
CA ILE A 44 -1.03 -0.96 6.29
C ILE A 44 0.36 -1.57 6.41
N ASP A 45 0.99 -1.82 5.27
CA ASP A 45 2.42 -2.05 5.16
C ASP A 45 3.14 -0.82 4.62
N ILE A 46 4.39 -0.64 5.04
CA ILE A 46 5.31 0.32 4.42
C ILE A 46 6.05 -0.41 3.29
N PRO A 47 5.96 0.07 2.03
CA PRO A 47 6.55 -0.67 0.91
C PRO A 47 8.08 -0.65 0.99
N GLU A 48 8.73 -1.71 0.50
CA GLU A 48 10.20 -1.86 0.60
C GLU A 48 10.99 -0.73 -0.08
N ASN A 49 10.39 -0.10 -1.10
CA ASN A 49 10.96 1.04 -1.81
C ASN A 49 10.68 2.39 -1.13
N ALA A 50 10.08 2.39 0.06
CA ALA A 50 9.87 3.61 0.83
C ALA A 50 11.19 4.16 1.39
N THR A 51 11.30 5.49 1.39
CA THR A 51 12.41 6.23 1.98
C THR A 51 11.89 7.33 2.88
N ASN A 52 12.75 7.91 3.73
CA ASN A 52 12.39 8.99 4.64
C ASN A 52 11.16 8.68 5.51
N ILE A 53 11.10 7.45 6.02
CA ILE A 53 9.99 6.97 6.84
C ILE A 53 10.01 7.67 8.19
N VAL A 54 8.92 8.36 8.53
CA VAL A 54 8.73 9.01 9.81
C VAL A 54 7.38 8.62 10.38
N GLY A 55 7.40 7.85 11.46
CA GLY A 55 6.22 7.56 12.27
C GLY A 55 5.95 8.71 13.24
N ASN A 56 4.67 9.04 13.43
CA ASN A 56 4.21 9.85 14.54
C ASN A 56 3.35 8.95 15.43
N THR A 57 3.81 8.71 16.66
CA THR A 57 3.29 7.70 17.60
C THR A 57 1.78 7.76 17.79
N ASP A 58 1.14 8.92 17.58
CA ASP A 58 -0.28 9.10 17.84
C ASP A 58 -1.11 9.59 16.64
N SER A 59 -0.53 9.69 15.43
CA SER A 59 -1.19 10.45 14.35
C SER A 59 -1.03 9.89 12.93
N GLY A 60 -0.11 8.95 12.73
CA GLY A 60 0.08 8.32 11.43
C GLY A 60 1.54 8.13 11.05
N VAL A 61 1.79 7.81 9.78
CA VAL A 61 3.13 7.59 9.23
C VAL A 61 3.26 8.32 7.90
N ARG A 62 4.44 8.86 7.64
CA ARG A 62 4.77 9.50 6.36
C ARG A 62 6.05 8.93 5.79
N PHE A 63 6.14 8.88 4.47
CA PHE A 63 7.30 8.40 3.74
C PHE A 63 7.27 8.91 2.30
N LEU A 64 8.38 8.72 1.60
CA LEU A 64 8.48 8.91 0.15
C LEU A 64 8.52 7.57 -0.55
N MET A 65 7.92 7.47 -1.73
CA MET A 65 8.04 6.29 -2.60
C MET A 65 8.09 6.72 -4.07
N PRO A 66 8.49 5.85 -5.01
CA PRO A 66 8.53 6.20 -6.43
C PRO A 66 7.16 6.66 -6.99
N ASN A 67 7.18 7.71 -7.81
CA ASN A 67 5.99 8.33 -8.41
C ASN A 67 5.15 7.37 -9.26
N ASP A 68 5.79 6.38 -9.89
CA ASP A 68 5.10 5.39 -10.73
C ASP A 68 4.46 4.25 -9.91
N LYS A 69 4.75 4.15 -8.61
CA LYS A 69 4.30 3.04 -7.75
C LYS A 69 3.16 3.40 -6.80
N TRP A 70 2.98 4.68 -6.47
CA TRP A 70 2.05 5.04 -5.39
C TRP A 70 0.60 4.70 -5.70
N ARG A 71 0.15 4.76 -6.96
CA ARG A 71 -1.24 4.46 -7.33
C ARG A 71 -1.60 3.01 -7.05
N ASP A 72 -0.72 2.09 -7.42
CA ASP A 72 -0.93 0.66 -7.19
C ASP A 72 -0.93 0.37 -5.68
N TYR A 73 0.02 0.94 -4.94
CA TYR A 73 0.08 0.83 -3.48
C TYR A 73 -1.20 1.33 -2.80
N ILE A 74 -1.76 2.49 -3.19
CA ILE A 74 -3.02 2.97 -2.60
C ILE A 74 -4.22 2.10 -2.99
N THR A 75 -4.20 1.51 -4.19
CA THR A 75 -5.28 0.66 -4.69
C THR A 75 -5.42 -0.63 -3.88
N GLU A 76 -4.33 -1.14 -3.30
CA GLU A 76 -4.37 -2.28 -2.38
C GLU A 76 -5.27 -2.01 -1.17
N TYR A 77 -5.26 -0.79 -0.63
CA TYR A 77 -6.03 -0.41 0.56
C TYR A 77 -7.41 0.17 0.26
N TYR A 78 -7.58 0.75 -0.93
CA TYR A 78 -8.84 1.37 -1.35
C TYR A 78 -9.27 0.88 -2.74
N PRO A 79 -9.50 -0.44 -2.92
CA PRO A 79 -9.80 -1.01 -4.23
C PRO A 79 -11.10 -0.43 -4.80
N GLY A 80 -11.03 0.04 -6.05
CA GLY A 80 -12.17 0.62 -6.76
C GLY A 80 -12.65 1.98 -6.23
N LYS A 81 -11.98 2.58 -5.24
CA LYS A 81 -12.35 3.91 -4.75
C LYS A 81 -11.65 4.99 -5.56
N ALA A 82 -12.41 6.01 -5.96
CA ALA A 82 -11.84 7.19 -6.59
C ALA A 82 -11.05 8.01 -5.56
N LEU A 83 -9.85 8.43 -5.94
CA LEU A 83 -9.05 9.38 -5.17
C LEU A 83 -9.55 10.80 -5.46
N THR A 84 -9.72 11.60 -4.40
CA THR A 84 -10.14 13.00 -4.53
C THR A 84 -8.90 13.88 -4.70
N PRO A 85 -8.77 14.66 -5.79
CA PRO A 85 -7.67 15.59 -5.97
C PRO A 85 -7.90 16.90 -5.21
N PHE A 86 -6.84 17.38 -4.56
CA PHE A 86 -6.77 18.67 -3.88
C PHE A 86 -5.56 19.43 -4.44
N PRO A 87 -5.77 20.33 -5.42
CA PRO A 87 -4.72 21.17 -5.95
C PRO A 87 -4.14 22.05 -4.84
N ILE A 88 -2.81 22.10 -4.75
CA ILE A 88 -2.12 22.99 -3.82
C ILE A 88 -1.94 24.34 -4.51
N THR A 89 -2.40 25.41 -3.86
CA THR A 89 -2.39 26.78 -4.39
C THR A 89 -1.59 27.76 -3.55
N SER A 90 -1.12 27.35 -2.36
CA SER A 90 -0.32 28.17 -1.45
C SER A 90 0.55 27.27 -0.56
N ASP A 91 1.78 27.70 -0.25
CA ASP A 91 2.59 27.09 0.81
C ASP A 91 2.41 27.76 2.18
N LEU A 92 1.57 28.80 2.26
CA LEU A 92 1.31 29.60 3.47
C LEU A 92 0.09 29.13 4.27
N ASP A 93 -0.79 28.33 3.68
CA ASP A 93 -1.99 27.81 4.33
C ASP A 93 -1.77 26.47 5.07
N GLY A 94 -0.52 25.97 5.04
CA GLY A 94 -0.14 24.68 5.63
C GLY A 94 -0.57 23.46 4.81
N SER A 95 -1.10 23.63 3.60
CA SER A 95 -1.50 22.53 2.71
C SER A 95 -0.31 21.80 2.07
N VAL A 96 0.85 22.45 2.00
CA VAL A 96 2.09 21.88 1.47
C VAL A 96 2.85 21.15 2.57
N PRO A 97 3.06 19.82 2.48
CA PRO A 97 3.97 19.12 3.38
C PRO A 97 5.37 19.74 3.29
N ALA A 98 6.08 19.88 4.42
CA ALA A 98 7.37 20.56 4.46
C ALA A 98 8.38 20.02 3.42
N THR A 99 8.38 18.71 3.19
CA THR A 99 9.20 18.01 2.16
C THR A 99 8.91 18.50 0.74
N CYS A 100 7.68 18.95 0.46
CA CYS A 100 7.22 19.36 -0.86
C CYS A 100 7.39 20.87 -1.13
N ILE A 101 7.72 21.68 -0.10
CA ILE A 101 7.90 23.13 -0.23
C ILE A 101 8.94 23.51 -1.31
N PRO A 102 10.11 22.86 -1.41
CA PRO A 102 11.08 23.17 -2.46
C PRO A 102 10.52 22.98 -3.88
N ALA A 103 9.84 21.86 -4.15
CA ALA A 103 9.23 21.58 -5.45
C ALA A 103 8.15 22.60 -5.78
N TYR A 104 7.27 22.90 -4.82
CA TYR A 104 6.23 23.93 -4.98
C TYR A 104 6.84 25.29 -5.36
N ARG A 105 7.87 25.73 -4.63
CA ARG A 105 8.56 27.01 -4.88
C ARG A 105 9.33 27.06 -6.19
N SER A 106 9.71 25.91 -6.75
CA SER A 106 10.28 25.82 -8.10
C SER A 106 9.23 25.90 -9.22
N GLY A 107 7.94 26.03 -8.89
CA GLY A 107 6.85 26.15 -9.85
C GLY A 107 6.18 24.84 -10.24
N VAL A 108 6.49 23.73 -9.55
CA VAL A 108 5.79 22.46 -9.76
C VAL A 108 4.34 22.60 -9.28
N LYS A 109 3.39 22.23 -10.15
CA LYS A 109 1.96 22.24 -9.81
C LYS A 109 1.60 20.99 -9.02
N LEU A 110 1.77 21.05 -7.70
CA LEU A 110 1.46 19.94 -6.81
C LEU A 110 -0.05 19.73 -6.66
N THR A 111 -0.48 18.47 -6.58
CA THR A 111 -1.86 18.07 -6.27
C THR A 111 -1.82 16.94 -5.26
N THR A 112 -2.48 17.11 -4.12
CA THR A 112 -2.61 16.04 -3.13
C THR A 112 -3.83 15.18 -3.44
N TRP A 113 -3.65 13.88 -3.54
CA TRP A 113 -4.70 12.90 -3.75
C TRP A 113 -5.10 12.28 -2.43
N VAL A 114 -6.40 12.21 -2.15
CA VAL A 114 -6.90 11.79 -0.85
C VAL A 114 -7.90 10.64 -0.99
N ALA A 115 -7.75 9.66 -0.10
CA ALA A 115 -8.77 8.65 0.18
C ALA A 115 -8.88 8.45 1.69
N GLY A 116 -10.02 7.90 2.13
CA GLY A 116 -10.17 7.51 3.52
C GLY A 116 -11.45 6.76 3.80
N GLU A 117 -11.45 5.94 4.83
CA GLU A 117 -12.59 5.16 5.31
C GLU A 117 -12.53 4.98 6.83
N ASP A 118 -13.64 4.62 7.43
CA ASP A 118 -13.67 4.22 8.82
C ASP A 118 -13.23 2.75 8.91
N ILE A 119 -12.28 2.48 9.81
CA ILE A 119 -11.78 1.14 10.09
C ILE A 119 -11.96 0.81 11.57
N GLN A 120 -12.11 -0.47 11.88
CA GLN A 120 -12.16 -0.92 13.26
C GLN A 120 -10.82 -0.61 13.93
N TYR A 121 -10.89 0.11 15.06
CA TYR A 121 -9.74 0.44 15.88
C TYR A 121 -9.50 -0.63 16.92
N ARG A 122 -8.54 -1.52 16.66
CA ARG A 122 -8.22 -2.64 17.55
C ARG A 122 -9.45 -3.50 17.86
N ASP A 123 -9.34 -4.42 18.79
CA ASP A 123 -10.48 -5.19 19.32
C ASP A 123 -11.31 -4.39 20.35
N THR A 124 -11.46 -3.08 20.15
CA THR A 124 -12.20 -2.21 21.09
C THR A 124 -13.66 -1.99 20.73
N GLY A 125 -14.10 -2.46 19.55
CA GLY A 125 -15.42 -2.16 18.99
C GLY A 125 -15.60 -0.70 18.54
N ARG A 126 -14.57 0.15 18.65
CA ARG A 126 -14.59 1.53 18.15
C ARG A 126 -14.13 1.59 16.71
N GLN A 127 -14.56 2.62 15.99
CA GLN A 127 -14.06 2.95 14.66
C GLN A 127 -13.14 4.17 14.74
N LYS A 128 -12.13 4.22 13.86
CA LYS A 128 -11.32 5.42 13.59
C LYS A 128 -11.25 5.63 12.08
N ARG A 129 -11.16 6.87 11.65
CA ARG A 129 -11.02 7.22 10.24
C ARG A 129 -9.55 7.10 9.82
N ARG A 130 -9.28 6.13 8.96
CA ARG A 130 -7.99 5.98 8.27
C ARG A 130 -8.05 6.77 6.97
N SER A 131 -7.11 7.70 6.79
CA SER A 131 -7.00 8.48 5.55
C SER A 131 -5.58 8.48 5.03
N VAL A 132 -5.42 8.55 3.71
CA VAL A 132 -4.15 8.72 3.02
C VAL A 132 -4.16 9.98 2.18
N PHE A 133 -3.04 10.68 2.19
CA PHE A 133 -2.74 11.87 1.41
C PHE A 133 -1.48 11.58 0.60
N VAL A 134 -1.57 11.69 -0.72
CA VAL A 134 -0.43 11.46 -1.62
C VAL A 134 -0.18 12.69 -2.46
N THR A 135 1.01 13.28 -2.33
CA THR A 135 1.46 14.40 -3.15
C THR A 135 2.61 13.92 -4.04
N PRO A 136 2.35 13.57 -5.32
CA PRO A 136 3.41 13.24 -6.27
C PRO A 136 4.29 14.47 -6.55
N ASP A 137 5.50 14.20 -7.04
CA ASP A 137 6.47 15.23 -7.48
C ASP A 137 6.96 16.17 -6.37
N CYS A 138 6.89 15.74 -5.10
CA CYS A 138 7.43 16.50 -3.97
C CYS A 138 8.97 16.53 -3.97
N GLU A 139 9.57 15.44 -4.42
CA GLU A 139 10.98 15.30 -4.75
C GLU A 139 11.08 14.73 -6.17
N PRO A 140 12.23 14.86 -6.87
CA PRO A 140 12.42 14.23 -8.16
C PRO A 140 12.06 12.73 -8.11
N ASP A 141 11.14 12.32 -8.99
CA ASP A 141 10.65 10.96 -9.15
C ASP A 141 9.98 10.32 -7.92
N LYS A 142 9.63 11.11 -6.90
CA LYS A 142 9.03 10.59 -5.66
C LYS A 142 7.72 11.27 -5.30
N ALA A 143 6.80 10.45 -4.82
CA ALA A 143 5.57 10.87 -4.16
C ALA A 143 5.74 10.86 -2.65
N TYR A 144 5.27 11.93 -2.01
CA TYR A 144 5.08 11.98 -0.57
C TYR A 144 3.75 11.32 -0.19
N VAL A 145 3.81 10.32 0.68
CA VAL A 145 2.66 9.58 1.18
C VAL A 145 2.53 9.83 2.67
N GLN A 146 1.34 10.23 3.10
CA GLN A 146 1.01 10.43 4.49
C GLN A 146 -0.27 9.68 4.83
N TRP A 147 -0.15 8.72 5.73
CA TRP A 147 -1.28 8.07 6.37
C TRP A 147 -1.61 8.75 7.69
N THR A 148 -2.89 8.77 8.03
CA THR A 148 -3.40 9.30 9.30
C THR A 148 -4.50 8.41 9.84
N LEU A 149 -4.58 8.35 11.17
CA LEU A 149 -5.64 7.65 11.90
C LEU A 149 -6.25 8.62 12.93
N LYS A 150 -7.54 8.93 12.79
CA LYS A 150 -8.24 9.90 13.66
C LYS A 150 -9.51 9.32 14.25
#